data_AF-A0A645JMF4-F1
#
_entry.id   AF-A0A645JMF4-F1
#
_cell.length_a   1.000
_cell.length_b   1.000
_cell.length_c   1.000
_cell.angle_alpha   90.00
_cell.angle_beta   90.00
_cell.angle_gamma   90.00
#
_symmetry.space_group_name_H-M   'P 1'
#
loop_
_entity.id
_entity.type
_entity.pdbx_description
1 polymer ?
#
loop_
_entity_poly.entity_id
_entity_poly.type
_entity_poly.pdbx_seq_one_letter_code
_entity_poly.pdbx_strand_id
1 'polypeptide(L)'
;MDANGYKADPKWPFGKQPPAEPEPPPDLSNLMPLDYLLEVMRDPQEERGRRMQAATLAAPYCHPKKGEAGKKEEKAAAAKKIASRFSPAAPPKLVAANGQKV
;
A
#
# COMPACT_ATOMS: atom_id res chain seq x y z
N MET A 1 23.31 32.75 26.96
CA MET A 1 22.45 32.40 25.82
C MET A 1 23.17 31.31 25.08
N ASP A 2 22.48 30.28 24.62
CA ASP A 2 23.08 29.30 23.72
C ASP A 2 23.35 29.94 22.34
N ALA A 3 24.00 29.20 21.44
CA ALA A 3 24.35 29.64 20.09
C ALA A 3 23.13 30.10 19.25
N ASN A 4 21.92 29.77 19.72
CA ASN A 4 20.64 30.09 19.07
C ASN A 4 19.85 31.18 19.83
N GLY A 5 20.44 31.83 20.85
CA GLY A 5 19.83 32.96 21.54
C GLY A 5 18.72 32.59 22.54
N TYR A 6 18.63 31.33 22.98
CA TYR A 6 17.70 30.88 24.01
C TYR A 6 18.31 30.98 25.42
N LYS A 7 17.44 31.23 26.41
CA LYS A 7 17.77 31.36 27.83
C LYS A 7 16.79 30.52 28.65
N ALA A 8 17.28 29.83 29.67
CA ALA A 8 16.48 29.05 30.61
C ALA A 8 15.82 29.91 31.71
N ASP A 9 15.63 31.21 31.47
CA ASP A 9 15.15 32.16 32.47
C ASP A 9 13.61 32.18 32.54
N PRO A 10 12.99 32.14 33.73
CA PRO A 10 11.53 32.18 33.89
C PRO A 10 10.85 33.48 33.42
N LYS A 11 11.61 34.57 33.27
CA LYS A 11 11.11 35.89 32.83
C LYS A 11 11.31 36.14 31.33
N TRP A 12 11.83 35.17 30.59
CA TRP A 12 12.07 35.28 29.16
C TRP A 12 10.76 35.16 28.37
N PRO A 13 10.47 36.09 27.42
CA PRO A 13 9.16 36.13 26.73
C PRO A 13 9.03 35.11 25.59
N PHE A 14 10.14 34.56 25.12
CA PHE A 14 10.14 33.46 24.14
C PHE A 14 10.18 32.14 24.90
N GLY A 15 9.50 31.10 24.38
CA GLY A 15 9.34 29.81 25.07
C GLY A 15 10.66 29.18 25.53
N LYS A 16 10.62 28.10 26.31
CA LYS A 16 11.84 27.45 26.82
C LYS A 16 12.53 26.52 25.81
N GLN A 17 11.87 26.19 24.70
CA GLN A 17 12.38 25.24 23.71
C GLN A 17 12.26 25.80 22.29
N PRO A 18 13.29 25.59 21.44
CA PRO A 18 13.19 25.89 20.03
C PRO A 18 12.05 25.06 19.42
N PRO A 19 11.33 25.59 18.40
CA PRO A 19 10.45 24.75 17.61
C PRO A 19 11.25 23.56 17.08
N ALA A 20 10.68 22.36 17.16
CA ALA A 20 11.33 21.17 16.61
C ALA A 20 11.67 21.44 15.14
N GLU A 21 12.94 21.25 14.78
CA GLU A 21 13.37 21.40 13.39
C GLU A 21 12.50 20.49 12.51
N PRO A 22 12.01 20.99 11.36
CA PRO A 22 11.30 20.14 10.43
C PRO A 22 12.22 19.00 10.03
N GLU A 23 11.70 17.77 10.07
CA GLU A 23 12.46 16.59 9.65
C GLU A 23 12.99 16.82 8.23
N PRO A 24 14.24 16.42 7.95
CA PRO A 24 14.82 16.58 6.63
C PRO A 24 13.93 15.85 5.61
N PRO A 25 13.70 16.45 4.42
CA PRO A 25 12.88 15.82 3.40
C PRO A 25 13.48 14.45 3.02
N PRO A 26 12.64 13.47 2.70
CA PRO A 26 13.12 12.15 2.30
C PRO A 26 14.02 12.27 1.05
N ASP A 27 15.16 11.56 1.05
CA ASP A 27 16.02 11.46 -0.12
C ASP A 27 15.40 10.52 -1.15
N LEU A 28 14.87 11.09 -2.23
CA LEU A 28 14.18 10.35 -3.29
C LEU A 28 15.09 10.01 -4.49
N SER A 29 16.39 10.34 -4.43
CA SER A 29 17.30 10.26 -5.58
C SER A 29 17.56 8.84 -6.09
N ASN A 30 17.51 7.84 -5.22
CA ASN A 30 17.83 6.45 -5.53
C ASN A 30 16.58 5.56 -5.77
N LEU A 31 15.39 6.15 -5.81
CA LEU A 31 14.14 5.40 -5.98
C LEU A 31 13.88 5.04 -7.44
N MET A 32 13.21 3.91 -7.63
CA MET A 32 12.64 3.58 -8.94
C MET A 32 11.58 4.62 -9.30
N PRO A 33 11.37 4.91 -10.61
CA PRO A 33 10.46 5.98 -11.02
C PRO A 33 9.03 5.84 -10.46
N LEU A 34 8.51 4.62 -10.32
CA LEU A 34 7.19 4.40 -9.73
C LEU A 34 7.17 4.74 -8.24
N ASP A 35 8.19 4.31 -7.49
CA ASP A 35 8.30 4.57 -6.04
C ASP A 35 8.46 6.07 -5.77
N TYR A 36 9.22 6.78 -6.62
CA TYR A 36 9.31 8.23 -6.57
C TYR A 36 7.92 8.90 -6.70
N LEU A 37 7.11 8.50 -7.68
CA LEU A 37 5.77 9.07 -7.86
C LEU A 37 4.83 8.76 -6.69
N LEU A 38 4.94 7.55 -6.12
CA LEU A 38 4.16 7.15 -4.96
C LEU A 38 4.53 7.94 -3.70
N GLU A 39 5.79 8.30 -3.53
CA GLU A 39 6.25 9.11 -2.41
C GLU A 39 5.84 10.57 -2.55
N VAL A 40 6.06 11.16 -3.74
CA VAL A 40 5.67 12.55 -4.05
C VAL A 40 4.17 12.76 -3.85
N MET A 41 3.31 11.82 -4.28
CA MET A 41 1.86 12.00 -4.11
C MET A 41 1.40 11.94 -2.64
N ARG A 42 2.18 11.30 -1.75
CA ARG A 42 1.86 11.13 -0.33
C ARG A 42 2.38 12.28 0.53
N ASP A 43 3.38 13.02 0.06
CA ASP A 43 4.01 14.11 0.81
C ASP A 43 3.05 15.31 0.98
N PRO A 44 2.63 15.65 2.22
CA PRO A 44 1.78 16.81 2.45
C PRO A 44 2.48 18.16 2.21
N GLN A 45 3.82 18.21 2.24
CA GLN A 45 4.62 19.42 2.02
C GLN A 45 4.73 19.76 0.53
N GLU A 46 4.51 18.79 -0.36
CA GLU A 46 4.57 19.01 -1.79
C GLU A 46 3.36 19.75 -2.37
N GLU A 47 3.62 20.46 -3.46
CA GLU A 47 2.62 21.27 -4.16
C GLU A 47 1.48 20.39 -4.69
N ARG A 48 0.23 20.84 -4.52
CA ARG A 48 -0.96 20.03 -4.83
C ARG A 48 -0.99 19.57 -6.28
N GLY A 49 -0.62 20.44 -7.23
CA GLY A 49 -0.51 20.12 -8.65
C GLY A 49 0.52 19.03 -8.93
N ARG A 50 1.72 19.11 -8.34
CA ARG A 50 2.76 18.08 -8.44
C ARG A 50 2.26 16.73 -7.92
N ARG A 51 1.54 16.73 -6.80
CA ARG A 51 0.90 15.52 -6.27
C ARG A 51 -0.13 14.92 -7.23
N MET A 52 -0.99 15.76 -7.81
CA MET A 52 -1.99 15.32 -8.79
C MET A 52 -1.33 14.75 -10.06
N GLN A 53 -0.27 15.38 -10.54
CA GLN A 53 0.51 14.90 -11.68
C GLN A 53 1.14 13.53 -11.37
N ALA A 54 1.78 13.39 -10.21
CA ALA A 54 2.37 12.13 -9.80
C ALA A 54 1.34 11.00 -9.69
N ALA A 55 0.20 11.27 -9.06
CA ALA A 55 -0.91 10.32 -8.96
C ALA A 55 -1.47 9.90 -10.32
N THR A 56 -1.60 10.85 -11.26
CA THR A 56 -2.10 10.56 -12.62
C THR A 56 -1.15 9.66 -13.38
N LEU A 57 0.16 9.89 -13.25
CA LEU A 57 1.20 9.07 -13.90
C LEU A 57 1.32 7.68 -13.27
N ALA A 58 1.11 7.55 -11.95
CA ALA A 58 1.17 6.28 -11.22
C ALA A 58 -0.11 5.42 -11.39
N ALA A 59 -1.28 6.05 -11.58
CA ALA A 59 -2.58 5.38 -11.71
C ALA A 59 -2.62 4.14 -12.64
N PRO A 60 -2.07 4.17 -13.88
CA PRO A 60 -2.12 3.00 -14.77
C PRO A 60 -1.34 1.80 -14.26
N TYR A 61 -0.31 2.01 -13.44
CA TYR A 61 0.51 0.94 -12.87
C TYR A 61 -0.11 0.35 -11.60
N CYS A 62 -0.87 1.15 -10.84
CA CYS A 62 -1.59 0.69 -9.65
C CYS A 62 -2.96 0.06 -9.98
N HIS A 63 -3.61 0.52 -11.04
CA HIS A 63 -4.94 0.09 -11.44
C HIS A 63 -4.94 -0.30 -12.93
N PRO A 64 -4.69 -1.59 -13.25
CA PRO A 64 -4.70 -2.04 -14.64
C PRO A 64 -6.05 -1.73 -15.27
N LYS A 65 -6.03 -1.17 -16.47
CA LYS A 65 -7.26 -0.88 -17.21
C LYS A 65 -7.97 -2.19 -17.49
N LYS A 66 -9.28 -2.21 -17.24
CA LYS A 66 -10.16 -3.38 -17.44
C LYS A 66 -10.13 -3.96 -18.87
N GLY A 67 -9.60 -3.22 -19.85
CA GLY A 67 -9.40 -3.69 -21.22
C GLY A 67 -8.06 -4.38 -21.51
N GLU A 68 -7.03 -4.16 -20.70
CA GLU A 68 -5.69 -4.75 -20.87
C GLU A 68 -5.50 -6.06 -20.09
N ALA A 69 -6.21 -6.21 -18.96
CA ALA A 69 -6.43 -7.53 -18.34
C ALA A 69 -7.38 -8.31 -19.25
N GLY A 70 -6.83 -8.91 -20.31
CA GLY A 70 -7.59 -9.45 -21.43
C GLY A 70 -8.70 -10.40 -20.96
N LYS A 71 -9.80 -10.46 -21.72
CA LYS A 71 -10.92 -11.41 -21.54
C LYS A 71 -10.52 -12.83 -21.09
N LYS A 72 -9.30 -13.27 -21.41
CA LYS A 72 -8.70 -14.54 -20.99
C LYS A 72 -8.49 -14.65 -19.47
N GLU A 73 -7.95 -13.62 -18.82
CA GLU A 73 -7.67 -13.63 -17.37
C GLU A 73 -8.96 -13.54 -16.55
N GLU A 74 -9.92 -12.71 -16.99
CA GLU A 74 -11.24 -12.61 -16.36
C GLU A 74 -12.00 -13.94 -16.45
N LYS A 75 -11.98 -14.61 -17.61
CA LYS A 75 -12.53 -15.96 -17.76
C LYS A 75 -11.82 -16.98 -16.88
N ALA A 76 -10.49 -16.93 -16.77
CA ALA A 76 -9.75 -17.83 -15.91
C ALA A 76 -10.06 -17.61 -14.42
N ALA A 77 -10.21 -16.36 -13.97
CA ALA A 77 -10.62 -16.02 -12.62
C ALA A 77 -12.05 -16.46 -12.32
N ALA A 78 -12.98 -16.25 -13.25
CA ALA A 78 -14.36 -16.73 -13.14
C ALA A 78 -14.45 -18.27 -13.09
N ALA A 79 -13.69 -18.96 -13.95
CA ALA A 79 -13.60 -20.43 -13.93
C ALA A 79 -13.04 -20.95 -12.60
N LYS A 80 -11.97 -20.34 -12.08
CA LYS A 80 -11.41 -20.70 -10.75
C LYS A 80 -12.42 -20.54 -9.62
N LYS A 81 -13.24 -19.48 -9.63
CA LYS A 81 -14.29 -19.26 -8.62
C LYS A 81 -15.37 -20.35 -8.64
N ILE A 82 -15.64 -20.94 -9.80
CA ILE A 82 -16.69 -21.95 -10.00
C ILE A 82 -16.15 -23.38 -9.93
N ALA A 83 -14.83 -23.58 -10.02
CA ALA A 83 -14.19 -24.91 -10.08
C ALA A 83 -14.60 -25.86 -8.94
N SER A 84 -14.82 -25.33 -7.72
CA SER A 84 -15.26 -26.13 -6.58
C SER A 84 -16.73 -26.58 -6.66
N ARG A 85 -17.57 -25.89 -7.43
CA ARG A 85 -19.02 -26.20 -7.55
C ARG A 85 -19.29 -27.52 -8.27
N PHE A 86 -18.38 -27.95 -9.14
CA PHE A 86 -18.51 -29.17 -9.93
C PHE A 86 -17.43 -30.21 -9.57
N SER A 87 -16.78 -30.05 -8.43
CA SER A 87 -15.82 -31.06 -7.95
C SER A 87 -16.54 -32.38 -7.68
N PRO A 88 -16.02 -33.53 -8.15
CA PRO A 88 -16.66 -34.81 -7.94
C PRO A 88 -16.78 -35.10 -6.44
N ALA A 89 -17.96 -35.56 -6.02
CA ALA A 89 -18.17 -35.98 -4.64
C ALA A 89 -17.20 -37.13 -4.31
N ALA A 90 -16.68 -37.13 -3.09
CA ALA A 90 -15.83 -38.22 -2.62
C ALA A 90 -16.58 -39.56 -2.77
N PRO A 91 -15.94 -40.60 -3.32
CA PRO A 91 -16.59 -41.89 -3.51
C PRO A 91 -17.07 -42.44 -2.16
N PRO A 92 -18.28 -43.02 -2.10
CA PRO A 92 -18.81 -43.58 -0.87
C PRO A 92 -17.89 -44.69 -0.37
N LYS A 93 -17.49 -44.61 0.91
CA LYS A 93 -16.70 -45.66 1.56
C LYS A 93 -17.61 -46.87 1.75
N LEU A 94 -17.25 -47.98 1.11
CA LEU A 94 -17.87 -49.27 1.39
C LEU A 94 -17.46 -49.72 2.79
N VAL A 95 -18.30 -49.44 3.79
CA VAL A 95 -18.24 -50.11 5.08
C VAL A 95 -19.09 -51.37 4.92
N ALA A 96 -18.43 -52.51 4.67
CA ALA A 96 -19.12 -53.78 4.53
C ALA A 96 -19.96 -54.06 5.79
N ALA A 97 -21.27 -54.26 5.61
CA ALA A 97 -22.09 -54.87 6.64
C ALA A 97 -21.67 -56.34 6.76
N ASN A 98 -21.29 -56.75 7.98
CA ASN A 98 -20.91 -58.09 8.46
C ASN A 98 -19.40 -58.43 8.53
N GLY A 99 -18.62 -57.65 9.29
CA GLY A 99 -17.32 -58.15 9.74
C GLY A 99 -16.45 -57.17 10.55
N GLN A 100 -16.98 -56.68 11.67
CA GLN A 100 -16.25 -56.02 12.79
C GLN A 100 -15.32 -54.82 12.49
N LYS A 101 -15.88 -53.63 12.82
CA LYS A 101 -15.33 -52.41 13.49
C LYS A 101 -13.92 -51.89 13.12
N VAL A 102 -13.74 -50.59 12.91
CA VAL A 102 -14.48 -49.40 13.39
C VAL A 102 -14.67 -48.39 12.27
#